data_AF-A0A8R1IUI4-F1
#
_entry.id   AF-A0A8R1IUI4-F1
#
_cell.length_a   1.000
_cell.length_b   1.000
_cell.length_c   1.000
_cell.angle_alpha   90.00
_cell.angle_beta   90.00
_cell.angle_gamma   90.00
#
_symmetry.space_group_name_H-M   'P 1'
#
loop_
_entity.id
_entity.type
_entity.pdbx_description
1 polymer ?
#
loop_
_entity_poly.entity_id
_entity_poly.type
_entity_poly.pdbx_seq_one_letter_code
_entity_poly.pdbx_strand_id
1 'polypeptide(L)'
;MASRYSERNGLSESEMMTLPKVRKRKAQLVDEIEALKNEVREVEEELDQVYYTHPKSKEYHKIVVNGRRKFNQDPWKALDWLAQRNIVAKTPHALAIWMKAGEGLSKSAIGEILGDNRPFALETLDLFTREHRLHNVPIVPALRQYLFSFRLPGESQKIDRILIKFAEIYVEQNPDYGSADQAHTVAYSCIMVNTLLHNPNVKDKPSLEKYIEMNEDLSRHWINNCGTTNRSVPISEC
;
A
#
# COMPACT_ATOMS: atom_id res chain seq x y z
N MET A 1 3.03 33.73 41.40
CA MET A 1 1.95 32.74 41.18
C MET A 1 1.56 32.70 39.71
N ALA A 2 2.42 32.19 38.83
CA ALA A 2 2.10 32.04 37.40
C ALA A 2 3.00 30.97 36.77
N SER A 3 2.72 29.68 37.01
CA SER A 3 3.44 28.60 36.32
C SER A 3 2.74 27.24 36.47
N ARG A 4 1.44 27.15 36.17
CA ARG A 4 0.71 25.85 36.17
C ARG A 4 -0.42 25.75 35.13
N TYR A 5 -0.28 26.36 33.95
CA TYR A 5 -1.38 26.35 32.97
C TYR A 5 -1.06 25.94 31.52
N SER A 6 0.10 25.34 31.22
CA SER A 6 0.46 25.02 29.82
C SER A 6 0.72 23.54 29.47
N GLU A 7 0.58 22.59 30.40
CA GLU A 7 0.94 21.18 30.17
C GLU A 7 -0.26 20.25 29.89
N ARG A 8 -1.27 20.70 29.14
CA ARG A 8 -2.33 19.77 28.65
C ARG A 8 -2.31 19.48 27.16
N ASN A 9 -1.55 20.23 26.34
CA ASN A 9 -1.60 20.06 24.88
C ASN A 9 -0.24 19.94 24.18
N GLY A 10 0.90 19.94 24.90
CA GLY A 10 2.22 19.62 24.33
C GLY A 10 2.71 20.52 23.17
N LEU A 11 2.04 21.65 22.92
CA LEU A 11 2.35 22.59 21.85
C LEU A 11 2.90 23.87 22.46
N SER A 12 4.00 24.38 21.89
CA SER A 12 4.57 25.68 22.26
C SER A 12 3.64 26.83 21.87
N GLU A 13 3.84 28.01 22.49
CA GLU A 13 3.01 29.20 22.25
C GLU A 13 3.05 29.66 20.78
N SER A 14 4.20 29.50 20.11
CA SER A 14 4.35 29.76 18.67
C SER A 14 3.58 28.76 17.79
N GLU A 15 3.54 27.49 18.18
CA GLU A 15 2.74 26.45 17.50
C GLU A 15 1.24 26.68 17.69
N MET A 16 0.81 27.12 18.87
CA MET A 16 -0.59 27.43 19.14
C MET A 16 -1.08 28.63 18.31
N MET A 17 -0.20 29.58 17.99
CA MET A 17 -0.48 30.72 17.12
C MET A 17 -0.50 30.37 15.62
N THR A 18 0.23 29.33 15.20
CA THR A 18 0.28 28.89 13.79
C THR A 18 -0.80 27.86 13.45
N LEU A 19 -1.23 27.07 14.43
CA LEU A 19 -2.22 26.00 14.27
C LEU A 19 -3.54 26.46 13.62
N PRO A 20 -4.14 27.63 13.94
CA PRO A 20 -5.34 28.10 13.26
C PRO A 20 -5.09 28.39 11.77
N LYS A 21 -3.91 28.91 11.42
CA LYS A 21 -3.52 29.17 10.03
C LYS A 21 -3.37 27.88 9.24
N VAL A 22 -2.74 26.86 9.84
CA VAL A 22 -2.59 25.52 9.25
C VAL A 22 -3.95 24.85 9.06
N ARG A 23 -4.84 24.92 10.06
CA ARG A 23 -6.21 24.38 9.97
C ARG A 23 -7.02 25.07 8.87
N LYS A 24 -6.91 26.40 8.76
CA LYS A 24 -7.57 27.17 7.70
C LYS A 24 -7.04 26.78 6.32
N ARG A 25 -5.72 26.66 6.15
CA ARG A 25 -5.13 26.22 4.88
C ARG A 25 -5.51 24.78 4.54
N LYS A 26 -5.57 23.88 5.53
CA LYS A 26 -6.05 22.50 5.33
C LYS A 26 -7.50 22.49 4.85
N ALA A 27 -8.39 23.29 5.45
CA ALA A 27 -9.77 23.39 5.01
C ALA A 27 -9.87 23.87 3.55
N GLN A 28 -9.13 24.93 3.20
CA GLN A 28 -9.07 25.43 1.81
C GLN A 28 -8.59 24.36 0.83
N LEU A 29 -7.54 23.61 1.18
CA LEU A 29 -7.05 22.53 0.33
C LEU A 29 -8.07 21.39 0.18
N VAL A 30 -8.87 21.11 1.21
CA VAL A 30 -9.95 20.12 1.13
C VAL A 30 -11.04 20.59 0.17
N ASP A 31 -11.43 21.86 0.25
CA ASP A 31 -12.42 22.45 -0.65
C ASP A 31 -11.90 22.49 -2.11
N GLU A 32 -10.62 22.84 -2.31
CA GLU A 32 -9.95 22.78 -3.62
C GLU A 32 -9.93 21.35 -4.18
N ILE A 33 -9.64 20.34 -3.35
CA ILE A 33 -9.68 18.92 -3.75
C ILE A 33 -11.11 18.50 -4.14
N GLU A 34 -12.12 18.96 -3.41
CA GLU A 34 -13.52 18.63 -3.70
C GLU A 34 -13.99 19.28 -5.01
N ALA A 35 -13.59 20.53 -5.26
CA ALA A 35 -13.82 21.21 -6.53
C ALA A 35 -13.15 20.48 -7.70
N LEU A 36 -11.86 20.13 -7.56
CA LEU A 36 -11.12 19.39 -8.59
C LEU A 36 -11.73 18.00 -8.84
N LYS A 37 -12.24 17.32 -7.82
CA LYS A 37 -12.97 16.04 -8.01
C LYS A 37 -14.23 16.22 -8.84
N ASN A 38 -14.99 17.29 -8.60
CA ASN A 38 -16.19 17.57 -9.37
C ASN A 38 -15.85 17.93 -10.82
N GLU A 39 -14.78 18.72 -11.04
CA GLU A 39 -14.28 19.05 -12.37
C GLU A 39 -13.81 17.80 -13.12
N VAL A 40 -13.06 16.90 -12.46
CA VAL A 40 -12.69 15.60 -13.04
C VAL A 40 -13.93 14.79 -13.41
N ARG A 41 -14.95 14.75 -12.55
CA ARG A 41 -16.20 14.06 -12.85
C ARG A 41 -16.93 14.67 -14.05
N GLU A 42 -16.99 16.00 -14.15
CA GLU A 42 -17.61 16.69 -15.29
C GLU A 42 -16.84 16.43 -16.59
N VAL A 43 -15.51 16.49 -16.55
CA VAL A 43 -14.66 16.14 -17.69
C VAL A 43 -14.78 14.65 -18.05
N GLU A 44 -14.93 13.75 -17.07
CA GLU A 44 -15.24 12.34 -17.31
C GLU A 44 -16.59 12.18 -18.01
N GLU A 45 -17.62 12.91 -17.58
CA GLU A 45 -18.96 12.91 -18.22
C GLU A 45 -18.94 13.50 -19.64
N GLU A 46 -18.15 14.54 -19.89
CA GLU A 46 -17.95 15.14 -21.21
C GLU A 46 -17.11 14.24 -22.12
N LEU A 47 -16.00 13.68 -21.60
CA LEU A 47 -15.18 12.71 -22.32
C LEU A 47 -16.00 11.48 -22.67
N ASP A 48 -16.83 11.02 -21.75
CA ASP A 48 -17.81 9.97 -21.98
C ASP A 48 -18.75 10.38 -23.12
N GLN A 49 -19.36 11.56 -23.11
CA GLN A 49 -20.22 12.02 -24.20
C GLN A 49 -19.49 12.10 -25.56
N VAL A 50 -18.25 12.59 -25.59
CA VAL A 50 -17.46 12.72 -26.82
C VAL A 50 -16.99 11.35 -27.34
N TYR A 51 -16.53 10.47 -26.46
CA TYR A 51 -16.05 9.12 -26.77
C TYR A 51 -17.20 8.15 -27.13
N TYR A 52 -18.42 8.40 -26.63
CA TYR A 52 -19.63 7.57 -26.83
C TYR A 52 -20.58 8.01 -27.95
N THR A 53 -20.17 8.93 -28.83
CA THR A 53 -20.87 9.20 -30.09
C THR A 53 -20.83 8.00 -31.06
N HIS A 54 -19.93 7.04 -30.85
CA HIS A 54 -19.83 5.81 -31.64
C HIS A 54 -20.50 4.60 -30.93
N PRO A 55 -21.48 3.89 -31.54
CA PRO A 55 -22.18 2.76 -30.92
C PRO A 55 -21.27 1.61 -30.44
N LYS A 56 -20.13 1.40 -31.12
CA LYS A 56 -19.12 0.42 -30.73
C LYS A 56 -18.42 0.79 -29.41
N SER A 57 -18.26 2.08 -29.12
CA SER A 57 -17.62 2.59 -27.90
C SER A 57 -18.51 2.41 -26.67
N LYS A 58 -19.83 2.61 -26.80
CA LYS A 58 -20.79 2.38 -25.70
C LYS A 58 -20.87 0.92 -25.29
N GLU A 59 -20.85 0.01 -26.26
CA GLU A 59 -20.86 -1.43 -25.99
C GLU A 59 -19.52 -1.90 -25.38
N TYR A 60 -18.40 -1.40 -25.90
CA TYR A 60 -17.08 -1.68 -25.31
C TYR A 60 -16.97 -1.17 -23.86
N HIS A 61 -17.44 0.05 -23.57
CA HIS A 61 -17.47 0.58 -22.20
C HIS A 61 -18.30 -0.31 -21.25
N LYS A 62 -19.50 -0.74 -21.66
CA LYS A 62 -20.31 -1.69 -20.87
C LYS A 62 -19.56 -3.00 -20.61
N ILE A 63 -18.84 -3.50 -21.60
CA ILE A 63 -18.04 -4.72 -21.49
C ILE A 63 -16.92 -4.52 -20.45
N VAL A 64 -16.21 -3.38 -20.47
CA VAL A 64 -15.17 -3.03 -19.50
C VAL A 64 -15.74 -2.92 -18.09
N VAL A 65 -16.83 -2.18 -17.90
CA VAL A 65 -17.50 -2.02 -16.59
C VAL A 65 -17.97 -3.36 -16.05
N ASN A 66 -18.57 -4.21 -16.89
CA ASN A 66 -18.96 -5.56 -16.48
C ASN A 66 -17.76 -6.43 -16.14
N GLY A 67 -16.64 -6.27 -16.84
CA GLY A 67 -15.36 -6.92 -16.53
C GLY A 67 -14.84 -6.54 -15.15
N ARG A 68 -14.79 -5.24 -14.84
CA ARG A 68 -14.44 -4.71 -13.52
C ARG A 68 -15.35 -5.28 -12.42
N ARG A 69 -16.67 -5.29 -12.65
CA ARG A 69 -17.65 -5.87 -11.71
C ARG A 69 -17.41 -7.36 -11.47
N LYS A 70 -17.14 -8.14 -12.53
CA LYS A 70 -16.83 -9.57 -12.42
C LYS A 70 -15.54 -9.80 -11.63
N PHE A 71 -14.48 -9.04 -11.92
CA PHE A 71 -13.23 -9.11 -11.17
C PHE A 71 -13.43 -8.80 -9.69
N ASN A 72 -14.25 -7.80 -9.37
CA ASN A 72 -14.56 -7.44 -7.99
C ASN A 72 -15.37 -8.51 -7.23
N GLN A 73 -16.06 -9.40 -7.94
CA GLN A 73 -16.85 -10.49 -7.36
C GLN A 73 -16.05 -11.79 -7.21
N ASP A 74 -15.32 -12.17 -8.26
CA ASP A 74 -14.49 -13.38 -8.29
C ASP A 74 -13.28 -13.10 -9.21
N PRO A 75 -12.16 -12.63 -8.63
CA PRO A 75 -11.01 -12.16 -9.40
C PRO A 75 -10.47 -13.23 -10.34
N TRP A 76 -10.45 -14.48 -9.87
CA TRP A 76 -9.88 -15.61 -10.58
C TRP A 76 -10.72 -16.08 -11.76
N LYS A 77 -12.04 -16.22 -11.58
CA LYS A 77 -12.93 -16.55 -12.70
C LYS A 77 -13.03 -15.41 -13.70
N ALA A 78 -12.85 -14.17 -13.27
CA ALA A 78 -12.92 -13.01 -14.15
C ALA A 78 -11.77 -12.97 -15.17
N LEU A 79 -10.58 -13.52 -14.85
CA LEU A 79 -9.42 -13.47 -15.75
C LEU A 79 -9.70 -14.08 -17.13
N ASP A 80 -10.36 -15.24 -17.16
CA ASP A 80 -10.74 -15.89 -18.43
C ASP A 80 -11.76 -15.06 -19.22
N TRP A 81 -12.73 -14.47 -18.52
CA TRP A 81 -13.76 -13.65 -19.13
C TRP A 81 -13.20 -12.35 -19.73
N LEU A 82 -12.26 -11.70 -19.02
CA LEU A 82 -11.56 -10.50 -19.45
C LEU A 82 -10.69 -10.78 -20.69
N ALA A 83 -9.97 -11.90 -20.68
CA ALA A 83 -9.10 -12.30 -21.78
C ALA A 83 -9.88 -12.64 -23.05
N GLN A 84 -10.98 -13.40 -22.94
CA GLN A 84 -11.84 -13.74 -24.08
C GLN A 84 -12.44 -12.51 -24.79
N ARG A 85 -12.51 -11.36 -24.11
CA ARG A 85 -13.07 -10.11 -24.62
C ARG A 85 -12.00 -9.07 -24.95
N ASN A 86 -10.73 -9.46 -24.93
CA ASN A 86 -9.58 -8.58 -25.20
C ASN A 86 -9.54 -7.33 -24.30
N ILE A 87 -10.03 -7.43 -23.07
CA ILE A 87 -9.97 -6.33 -22.09
C ILE A 87 -8.62 -6.31 -21.40
N VAL A 88 -8.18 -7.48 -20.92
CA VAL A 88 -6.87 -7.70 -20.29
C VAL A 88 -6.37 -9.04 -20.79
N ALA A 89 -5.15 -9.08 -21.34
CA ALA A 89 -4.53 -10.35 -21.70
C ALA A 89 -4.32 -11.20 -20.45
N LYS A 90 -4.49 -12.53 -20.56
CA LYS A 90 -4.26 -13.47 -19.45
C LYS A 90 -2.75 -13.70 -19.23
N THR A 91 -2.02 -12.63 -18.99
CA THR A 91 -0.59 -12.61 -18.74
C THR A 91 -0.33 -11.84 -17.44
N PRO A 92 0.65 -12.26 -16.61
CA PRO A 92 0.96 -11.58 -15.36
C PRO A 92 1.25 -10.08 -15.52
N HIS A 93 2.01 -9.71 -16.55
CA HIS A 93 2.36 -8.31 -16.84
C HIS A 93 1.14 -7.43 -17.14
N ALA A 94 0.27 -7.86 -18.07
CA ALA A 94 -0.93 -7.10 -18.40
C ALA A 94 -1.87 -6.95 -17.20
N LEU A 95 -1.98 -8.00 -16.37
CA LEU A 95 -2.79 -7.95 -15.15
C LEU A 95 -2.18 -7.00 -14.10
N ALA A 96 -0.86 -7.02 -13.92
CA ALA A 96 -0.16 -6.13 -12.99
C ALA A 96 -0.39 -4.64 -13.35
N ILE A 97 -0.21 -4.25 -14.62
CA ILE A 97 -0.45 -2.88 -15.09
C ILE A 97 -1.93 -2.50 -14.91
N TRP A 98 -2.85 -3.40 -15.27
CA TRP A 98 -4.28 -3.14 -15.15
C TRP A 98 -4.73 -2.95 -13.69
N MET A 99 -4.23 -3.78 -12.77
CA MET A 99 -4.49 -3.63 -11.34
C MET A 99 -3.87 -2.37 -10.75
N LYS A 100 -2.68 -1.97 -11.24
CA LYS A 100 -1.96 -0.77 -10.82
C LYS A 100 -2.74 0.51 -11.15
N ALA A 101 -3.36 0.57 -12.32
CA ALA A 101 -4.24 1.67 -12.72
C ALA A 101 -5.46 1.78 -11.78
N GLY A 102 -6.00 0.64 -11.33
CA GLY A 102 -6.95 0.59 -10.21
C GLY A 102 -8.35 1.17 -10.47
N GLU A 103 -8.63 1.65 -11.68
CA GLU A 103 -9.91 2.28 -12.03
C GLU A 103 -11.10 1.31 -11.89
N GLY A 104 -11.95 1.56 -10.90
CA GLY A 104 -13.14 0.76 -10.64
C GLY A 104 -12.88 -0.66 -10.11
N LEU A 105 -11.64 -0.96 -9.68
CA LEU A 105 -11.27 -2.25 -9.10
C LEU A 105 -11.33 -2.22 -7.58
N SER A 106 -11.82 -3.32 -7.01
CA SER A 106 -11.83 -3.53 -5.56
C SER A 106 -10.41 -3.79 -5.08
N LYS A 107 -9.93 -2.95 -4.16
CA LYS A 107 -8.63 -3.15 -3.50
C LYS A 107 -8.52 -4.51 -2.80
N SER A 108 -9.64 -5.06 -2.34
CA SER A 108 -9.68 -6.41 -1.76
C SER A 108 -9.49 -7.50 -2.81
N ALA A 109 -10.10 -7.35 -4.00
CA ALA A 109 -9.93 -8.28 -5.12
C ALA A 109 -8.48 -8.29 -5.63
N ILE A 110 -7.85 -7.12 -5.70
CA ILE A 110 -6.42 -7.01 -6.03
C ILE A 110 -5.58 -7.74 -4.98
N GLY A 111 -5.83 -7.49 -3.68
CA GLY A 111 -5.14 -8.18 -2.59
C GLY A 111 -5.29 -9.69 -2.63
N GLU A 112 -6.45 -10.21 -3.05
CA GLU A 112 -6.69 -11.65 -3.20
C GLU A 112 -5.82 -12.28 -4.29
N ILE A 113 -5.69 -11.64 -5.46
CA ILE A 113 -4.78 -12.11 -6.53
C ILE A 113 -3.33 -12.09 -6.03
N LEU A 114 -2.89 -10.95 -5.50
CA LEU A 114 -1.50 -10.71 -5.09
C LEU A 114 -1.07 -11.59 -3.92
N GLY A 115 -2.00 -11.95 -3.04
CA GLY A 115 -1.78 -12.81 -1.89
C GLY A 115 -1.91 -14.30 -2.19
N ASP A 116 -2.14 -14.72 -3.43
CA ASP A 116 -2.30 -16.14 -3.77
C ASP A 116 -0.94 -16.84 -4.00
N ASN A 117 -0.90 -18.17 -3.92
CA ASN A 117 0.34 -18.97 -4.03
C ASN A 117 0.54 -19.59 -5.40
N ARG A 118 -0.43 -19.45 -6.33
CA ARG A 118 -0.30 -19.93 -7.69
C ARG A 118 0.87 -19.25 -8.41
N PRO A 119 1.62 -19.96 -9.28
CA PRO A 119 2.73 -19.38 -10.03
C PRO A 119 2.36 -18.09 -10.79
N PHE A 120 1.18 -18.07 -11.41
CA PHE A 120 0.65 -16.88 -12.08
C PHE A 120 0.49 -15.67 -11.14
N ALA A 121 0.01 -15.89 -9.91
CA ALA A 121 -0.09 -14.83 -8.89
C ALA A 121 1.27 -14.37 -8.40
N LEU A 122 2.22 -15.29 -8.19
CA LEU A 122 3.58 -14.96 -7.76
C LEU A 122 4.29 -14.06 -8.77
N GLU A 123 4.19 -14.40 -10.06
CA GLU A 123 4.75 -13.58 -11.14
C GLU A 123 4.02 -12.24 -11.27
N THR A 124 2.69 -12.25 -11.12
CA THR A 124 1.89 -11.00 -11.14
C THR A 124 2.27 -10.10 -9.98
N LEU A 125 2.50 -10.66 -8.78
CA LEU A 125 2.94 -9.93 -7.60
C LEU A 125 4.29 -9.28 -7.85
N ASP A 126 5.28 -10.03 -8.37
CA ASP A 126 6.60 -9.48 -8.69
C ASP A 126 6.51 -8.27 -9.63
N LEU A 127 5.80 -8.43 -10.76
CA LEU A 127 5.61 -7.36 -11.74
C LEU A 127 4.84 -6.17 -11.14
N PHE A 128 3.77 -6.43 -10.40
CA PHE A 128 2.98 -5.40 -9.74
C PHE A 128 3.81 -4.60 -8.72
N THR A 129 4.67 -5.27 -7.95
CA THR A 129 5.59 -4.60 -7.02
C THR A 129 6.61 -3.75 -7.78
N ARG A 130 7.19 -4.26 -8.87
CA ARG A 130 8.14 -3.51 -9.72
C ARG A 130 7.55 -2.25 -10.35
N GLU A 131 6.26 -2.25 -10.68
CA GLU A 131 5.56 -1.04 -11.15
C GLU A 131 5.46 0.07 -10.09
N HIS A 132 5.83 -0.20 -8.83
CA HIS A 132 5.94 0.84 -7.80
C HIS A 132 7.29 1.55 -7.87
N ARG A 133 7.24 2.88 -7.96
CA ARG A 133 8.40 3.75 -7.80
C ARG A 133 8.72 3.86 -6.31
N LEU A 134 9.72 3.10 -5.86
CA LEU A 134 10.19 3.04 -4.47
C LEU A 134 11.61 3.62 -4.32
N HIS A 135 12.29 3.94 -5.43
CA HIS A 135 13.63 4.50 -5.45
C HIS A 135 13.71 5.82 -4.65
N ASN A 136 14.73 5.96 -3.82
CA ASN A 136 14.98 7.15 -2.97
C ASN A 136 13.80 7.50 -2.04
N VAL A 137 12.91 6.56 -1.74
CA VAL A 137 11.81 6.75 -0.79
C VAL A 137 12.13 5.94 0.46
N PRO A 138 12.09 6.52 1.67
CA PRO A 138 12.29 5.76 2.90
C PRO A 138 11.27 4.62 3.03
N ILE A 139 11.68 3.51 3.64
CA ILE A 139 10.92 2.24 3.63
C ILE A 139 9.48 2.37 4.15
N VAL A 140 9.25 3.18 5.19
CA VAL A 140 7.91 3.33 5.78
C VAL A 140 6.94 4.09 4.84
N PRO A 141 7.30 5.27 4.29
CA PRO A 141 6.55 5.89 3.20
C PRO A 141 6.37 4.99 1.98
N ALA A 142 7.41 4.26 1.55
CA ALA A 142 7.37 3.33 0.43
C ALA A 142 6.35 2.20 0.65
N LEU A 143 6.37 1.60 1.84
CA LEU A 143 5.40 0.59 2.26
C LEU A 143 3.98 1.15 2.28
N ARG A 144 3.79 2.36 2.80
CA ARG A 144 2.47 3.01 2.80
C ARG A 144 1.94 3.24 1.39
N GLN A 145 2.78 3.73 0.48
CA GLN A 145 2.43 3.91 -0.93
C GLN A 145 2.06 2.58 -1.57
N TYR A 146 2.86 1.54 -1.33
CA TYR A 146 2.61 0.19 -1.85
C TYR A 146 1.27 -0.37 -1.37
N LEU A 147 1.03 -0.34 -0.05
CA LEU A 147 -0.20 -0.83 0.56
C LEU A 147 -1.41 0.08 0.36
N PHE A 148 -1.24 1.27 -0.22
CA PHE A 148 -2.37 2.09 -0.63
C PHE A 148 -3.04 1.55 -1.90
N SER A 149 -2.31 0.80 -2.73
CA SER A 149 -2.81 0.31 -4.03
C SER A 149 -3.77 -0.88 -3.92
N PHE A 150 -3.73 -1.64 -2.82
CA PHE A 150 -4.62 -2.78 -2.57
C PHE A 150 -4.93 -2.90 -1.07
N ARG A 151 -5.80 -3.85 -0.69
CA ARG A 151 -6.08 -4.17 0.71
C ARG A 151 -5.34 -5.45 1.06
N LEU A 152 -4.55 -5.42 2.13
CA LEU A 152 -3.87 -6.62 2.61
C LEU A 152 -4.88 -7.74 2.91
N PRO A 153 -4.58 -8.99 2.50
CA PRO A 153 -5.33 -10.16 2.93
C PRO A 153 -5.30 -10.34 4.46
N GLY A 154 -6.26 -11.09 5.01
CA GLY A 154 -6.31 -11.35 6.45
C GLY A 154 -5.41 -12.51 6.89
N GLU A 155 -5.08 -13.41 5.97
CA GLU A 155 -4.29 -14.61 6.25
C GLU A 155 -2.80 -14.28 6.33
N SER A 156 -2.16 -14.63 7.45
CA SER A 156 -0.76 -14.28 7.75
C SER A 156 0.22 -14.71 6.66
N GLN A 157 0.06 -15.91 6.09
CA GLN A 157 0.92 -16.42 5.02
C GLN A 157 0.85 -15.58 3.73
N LYS A 158 -0.32 -14.98 3.44
CA LYS A 158 -0.49 -14.12 2.26
C LYS A 158 0.15 -12.75 2.49
N ILE A 159 -0.01 -12.20 3.69
CA ILE A 159 0.66 -10.95 4.10
C ILE A 159 2.16 -11.12 3.99
N ASP A 160 2.71 -12.19 4.58
CA ASP A 160 4.14 -12.46 4.60
C ASP A 160 4.73 -12.50 3.19
N ARG A 161 4.11 -13.25 2.28
CA ARG A 161 4.51 -13.31 0.87
C ARG A 161 4.56 -11.94 0.18
N ILE A 162 3.55 -11.12 0.41
CA ILE A 162 3.47 -9.76 -0.16
C ILE A 162 4.62 -8.90 0.38
N LEU A 163 4.90 -9.01 1.68
CA LEU A 163 5.97 -8.25 2.33
C LEU A 163 7.37 -8.72 1.92
N ILE A 164 7.57 -10.03 1.72
CA ILE A 164 8.84 -10.57 1.20
C ILE A 164 9.11 -9.96 -0.18
N LYS A 165 8.12 -10.02 -1.09
CA LYS A 165 8.31 -9.44 -2.42
C LYS A 165 8.52 -7.93 -2.38
N PHE A 166 7.79 -7.21 -1.52
CA PHE A 166 8.03 -5.78 -1.31
C PHE A 166 9.48 -5.51 -0.89
N ALA A 167 10.00 -6.27 0.07
CA ALA A 167 11.34 -6.09 0.59
C ALA A 167 12.43 -6.36 -0.46
N GLU A 168 12.29 -7.44 -1.24
CA GLU A 168 13.18 -7.76 -2.36
C GLU A 168 13.25 -6.59 -3.36
N ILE A 169 12.10 -6.14 -3.86
CA ILE A 169 12.05 -5.05 -4.85
C ILE A 169 12.50 -3.70 -4.25
N TYR A 170 12.20 -3.44 -2.98
CA TYR A 170 12.61 -2.22 -2.32
C TYR A 170 14.14 -2.12 -2.25
N VAL A 171 14.83 -3.21 -1.89
CA VAL A 171 16.30 -3.25 -1.83
C VAL A 171 16.92 -3.21 -3.22
N GLU A 172 16.31 -3.87 -4.21
CA GLU A 172 16.74 -3.73 -5.62
C GLU A 172 16.69 -2.27 -6.10
N GLN A 173 15.69 -1.49 -5.67
CA GLN A 173 15.56 -0.07 -6.01
C GLN A 173 16.32 0.87 -5.07
N ASN A 174 16.80 0.38 -3.92
CA ASN A 174 17.52 1.14 -2.90
C ASN A 174 18.70 0.31 -2.35
N PRO A 175 19.79 0.12 -3.13
CA PRO A 175 20.88 -0.79 -2.76
C PRO A 175 21.58 -0.44 -1.45
N ASP A 176 21.55 0.83 -1.05
CA ASP A 176 22.19 1.34 0.18
C ASP A 176 21.40 0.97 1.47
N TYR A 177 20.20 0.41 1.35
CA TYR A 177 19.36 0.11 2.53
C TYR A 177 19.88 -1.08 3.35
N GLY A 178 20.55 -2.05 2.72
CA GLY A 178 20.97 -3.31 3.35
C GLY A 178 20.37 -4.54 2.68
N SER A 179 19.93 -5.52 3.47
CA SER A 179 19.38 -6.79 2.94
C SER A 179 17.84 -6.79 2.85
N ALA A 180 17.31 -7.65 1.98
CA ALA A 180 15.86 -7.88 1.90
C ALA A 180 15.26 -8.37 3.22
N ASP A 181 16.00 -9.17 4.00
CA ASP A 181 15.54 -9.65 5.31
C ASP A 181 15.34 -8.51 6.32
N GLN A 182 16.24 -7.52 6.30
CA GLN A 182 16.12 -6.32 7.14
C GLN A 182 14.90 -5.49 6.72
N ALA A 183 14.71 -5.29 5.41
CA ALA A 183 13.57 -4.56 4.88
C ALA A 183 12.24 -5.27 5.19
N HIS A 184 12.19 -6.60 5.07
CA HIS A 184 11.03 -7.41 5.42
C HIS A 184 10.69 -7.28 6.91
N THR A 185 11.68 -7.40 7.79
CA THR A 185 11.50 -7.28 9.24
C THR A 185 10.88 -5.94 9.62
N VAL A 186 11.41 -4.85 9.07
CA VAL A 186 10.88 -3.49 9.29
C VAL A 186 9.47 -3.35 8.73
N ALA A 187 9.20 -3.91 7.56
CA ALA A 187 7.87 -3.85 6.97
C ALA A 187 6.84 -4.63 7.81
N TYR A 188 7.19 -5.85 8.26
CA TYR A 188 6.34 -6.70 9.07
C TYR A 188 6.04 -6.07 10.44
N SER A 189 7.05 -5.48 11.09
CA SER A 189 6.88 -4.80 12.36
C SER A 189 5.97 -3.56 12.24
N CYS A 190 6.09 -2.81 11.14
CA CYS A 190 5.19 -1.70 10.86
C CYS A 190 3.71 -2.14 10.78
N ILE A 191 3.43 -3.28 10.12
CA ILE A 191 2.05 -3.81 10.03
C ILE A 191 1.55 -4.29 11.39
N MET A 192 2.38 -5.04 12.11
CA MET A 192 2.02 -5.55 13.43
C MET A 192 1.69 -4.41 14.40
N VAL A 193 2.49 -3.35 14.41
CA VAL A 193 2.34 -2.23 15.34
C VAL A 193 1.17 -1.33 14.96
N ASN A 194 0.89 -1.16 13.67
CA ASN A 194 -0.32 -0.48 13.22
C ASN A 194 -1.59 -1.21 13.73
N THR A 195 -1.60 -2.54 13.70
CA THR A 195 -2.69 -3.35 14.28
C THR A 195 -2.77 -3.19 15.80
N LEU A 196 -1.65 -3.09 16.52
CA LEU A 196 -1.65 -2.91 17.98
C LEU A 196 -2.09 -1.51 18.43
N LEU A 197 -1.71 -0.45 17.70
CA LEU A 197 -1.98 0.95 18.08
C LEU A 197 -3.42 1.40 17.76
N HIS A 198 -4.00 0.86 16.68
CA HIS A 198 -5.29 1.29 16.15
C HIS A 198 -6.44 0.30 16.41
N ASN A 199 -6.16 -0.89 16.93
CA ASN A 199 -7.21 -1.81 17.36
C ASN A 199 -7.79 -1.37 18.72
N PRO A 200 -9.07 -0.96 18.80
CA PRO A 200 -9.69 -0.48 20.05
C PRO A 200 -9.79 -1.57 21.13
N ASN A 201 -9.59 -2.84 20.78
CA ASN A 201 -9.59 -3.96 21.72
C ASN A 201 -8.24 -4.14 22.44
N VAL A 202 -7.18 -3.44 22.00
CA VAL A 202 -5.86 -3.48 22.65
C VAL A 202 -5.82 -2.39 23.73
N LYS A 203 -5.85 -2.81 25.00
CA LYS A 203 -5.87 -1.90 26.16
C LYS A 203 -4.49 -1.29 26.44
N ASP A 204 -3.43 -2.07 26.27
CA ASP A 204 -2.03 -1.61 26.42
C ASP A 204 -1.39 -1.39 25.06
N LYS A 205 -1.42 -0.12 24.62
CA LYS A 205 -0.75 0.28 23.40
C LYS A 205 0.77 0.30 23.63
N PRO A 206 1.58 -0.30 22.75
CA PRO A 206 3.03 -0.31 22.92
C PRO A 206 3.58 1.12 22.85
N SER A 207 4.49 1.46 23.79
CA SER A 207 5.30 2.68 23.74
C SER A 207 6.38 2.56 22.65
N LEU A 208 7.03 3.68 22.30
CA LEU A 208 8.17 3.67 21.38
C LEU A 208 9.30 2.76 21.87
N GLU A 209 9.56 2.74 23.18
CA GLU A 209 10.57 1.88 23.81
C GLU A 209 10.20 0.40 23.64
N LYS A 210 8.93 0.05 23.86
CA LYS A 210 8.43 -1.32 23.67
C LYS A 210 8.43 -1.72 22.19
N TYR A 211 8.22 -0.78 21.28
CA TYR A 211 8.40 -1.02 19.85
C TYR A 211 9.85 -1.37 19.53
N ILE A 212 10.82 -0.61 20.05
CA ILE A 212 12.24 -0.88 19.85
C ILE A 212 12.61 -2.26 20.42
N GLU A 213 12.19 -2.58 21.64
CA GLU A 213 12.41 -3.88 22.30
C GLU A 213 11.79 -5.04 21.49
N MET A 214 10.55 -4.91 21.01
CA MET A 214 9.91 -5.92 20.15
C MET A 214 10.66 -6.14 18.84
N ASN A 215 11.24 -5.10 18.25
CA ASN A 215 12.02 -5.21 17.02
C ASN A 215 13.42 -5.81 17.27
N GLU A 216 14.03 -5.57 18.43
CA GLU A 216 15.25 -6.26 18.86
C GLU A 216 15.01 -7.76 19.06
N ASP A 217 13.89 -8.13 19.70
CA ASP A 217 13.53 -9.52 19.95
C ASP A 217 13.09 -10.25 18.67
N LEU A 218 12.41 -9.57 17.75
CA LEU A 218 12.13 -10.13 16.41
C LEU A 218 13.43 -10.40 15.64
N SER A 219 14.39 -9.47 15.71
CA SER A 219 15.72 -9.65 15.11
C SER A 219 16.44 -10.86 15.74
N ARG A 220 16.40 -11.01 17.07
CA ARG A 220 16.99 -12.16 17.78
C ARG A 220 16.26 -13.48 17.49
N HIS A 221 14.94 -13.49 17.45
CA HIS A 221 14.13 -14.68 17.19
C HIS A 221 14.36 -15.20 15.76
N TRP A 222 14.45 -14.30 14.78
CA TRP A 222 14.78 -14.66 13.39
C TRP A 222 16.24 -15.12 13.24
N ILE A 223 17.20 -14.45 13.88
CA ILE A 223 18.61 -14.92 13.94
C ILE A 223 18.66 -16.35 14.50
N ASN A 224 17.85 -16.66 15.52
CA ASN A 224 17.86 -17.96 16.17
C ASN A 224 17.07 -19.05 15.43
N ASN A 225 16.03 -18.70 14.65
CA ASN A 225 15.14 -19.68 14.02
C ASN A 225 15.26 -19.79 12.49
N CYS A 226 15.83 -18.80 11.79
CA CYS A 226 16.00 -18.84 10.33
C CYS A 226 17.42 -18.44 9.85
N GLY A 227 18.33 -18.10 10.76
CA GLY A 227 19.66 -17.55 10.45
C GLY A 227 20.81 -18.55 10.30
N THR A 228 20.59 -19.79 9.82
CA THR A 228 21.73 -20.65 9.42
C THR A 228 22.17 -20.37 7.99
N THR A 229 22.59 -19.14 7.69
CA THR A 229 23.60 -18.87 6.65
C THR A 229 24.29 -17.53 6.90
N ASN A 230 25.62 -17.61 7.07
CA ASN A 230 26.62 -16.55 7.09
C ASN A 230 26.51 -15.42 8.14
N ARG A 231 27.14 -15.68 9.29
CA ARG A 231 27.83 -14.66 10.10
C ARG A 231 28.99 -14.07 9.31
N SER A 232 29.11 -12.74 9.28
CA SER A 232 30.35 -12.03 9.66
C SER A 232 30.32 -10.53 9.31
N VAL A 233 29.63 -9.69 10.10
CA VAL A 233 30.11 -8.31 10.38
C VAL A 233 29.56 -7.85 11.75
N PRO A 234 30.41 -7.39 12.69
CA PRO A 234 29.96 -6.81 13.97
C PRO A 234 29.35 -5.41 13.81
N ILE A 235 28.37 -5.10 14.65
CA ILE A 235 27.59 -3.84 14.67
C ILE A 235 28.43 -2.61 15.09
N SER A 236 29.73 -2.77 15.35
CA SER A 236 30.60 -1.69 15.85
C SER A 236 31.25 -0.81 14.77
N GLU A 237 30.93 -0.99 13.48
CA GLU A 237 31.51 -0.20 12.38
C GLU A 237 30.47 0.52 11.48
N CYS A 238 29.30 0.88 12.02
CA CYS A 238 28.38 1.84 11.41
C CYS A 238 28.22 3.09 12.29
#